data_AF-A0A1Q2YXZ2-F1
#
_entry.id   AF-A0A1Q2YXZ2-F1
#
_cell.length_a   1.000
_cell.length_b   1.000
_cell.length_c   1.000
_cell.angle_alpha   90.00
_cell.angle_beta   90.00
_cell.angle_gamma   90.00
#
_symmetry.space_group_name_H-M   'P 1'
#
loop_
_entity.id
_entity.type
_entity.pdbx_description
1 polymer ?
#
loop_
_entity_poly.entity_id
_entity_poly.type
_entity_poly.pdbx_seq_one_letter_code
_entity_poly.pdbx_strand_id
1 'polypeptide(L)'
;MASIVPPRPASPPPWEPQPTPITERIGSYLANRADSKALETAEASGQRAVDALRGFAQGAGAAVMARINEAARSDPRSMEGVLAEMREGGRHAELRTQFNNALVQEKGLAAAYDAAASAVKQYGTDRQAAEAVILKRSEPAALAGRFERLDAAIGEAASHLPSRQEGKSVVDELGQKVAELVRRAADAVRNVFQQDHRQGVSAASSPSPSP
;
A
#
# COMPACT_ATOMS: atom_id res chain seq x y z
N MET A 1 52.96 -0.99 -34.58
CA MET A 1 52.67 -2.44 -34.45
C MET A 1 51.17 -2.59 -34.30
N ALA A 2 50.48 -3.09 -35.33
CA ALA A 2 49.03 -3.25 -35.32
C ALA A 2 48.67 -4.61 -34.70
N SER A 3 47.91 -4.61 -33.61
CA SER A 3 47.40 -5.83 -32.98
C SER A 3 46.32 -6.45 -33.86
N ILE A 4 46.64 -7.59 -34.49
CA ILE A 4 45.68 -8.45 -35.17
C ILE A 4 44.79 -9.09 -34.11
N VAL A 5 43.54 -8.66 -34.05
CA VAL A 5 42.49 -9.35 -33.29
C VAL A 5 42.04 -10.55 -34.15
N PRO A 6 42.13 -11.79 -33.65
CA PRO A 6 41.73 -12.96 -34.43
C PRO A 6 40.22 -12.93 -34.72
N PRO A 7 39.77 -13.49 -35.86
CA PRO A 7 38.36 -13.52 -36.23
C PRO A 7 37.57 -14.37 -35.22
N ARG A 8 36.44 -13.83 -34.75
CA ARG A 8 35.54 -14.52 -33.84
C ARG A 8 34.92 -15.75 -34.55
N PRO A 9 34.90 -16.95 -33.94
CA PRO A 9 34.31 -18.14 -34.56
C PRO A 9 32.81 -17.94 -34.82
N ALA A 10 32.33 -18.46 -35.95
CA ALA A 10 30.95 -18.30 -36.43
C ALA A 10 29.89 -19.02 -35.57
N SER A 11 30.30 -19.84 -34.62
CA SER A 11 29.41 -20.55 -33.70
C SER A 11 30.14 -20.78 -32.37
N PRO A 12 29.69 -20.18 -31.25
CA PRO A 12 30.24 -20.47 -29.93
C PRO A 12 30.01 -21.95 -29.59
N PRO A 13 30.96 -22.65 -28.95
CA PRO A 13 30.74 -23.99 -28.44
C PRO A 13 29.53 -24.05 -27.48
N PRO A 14 28.84 -25.19 -27.36
CA PRO A 14 27.57 -25.31 -26.62
C PRO A 14 27.69 -25.11 -25.10
N TRP A 15 28.92 -25.12 -24.56
CA TRP A 15 29.22 -24.80 -23.17
C TRP A 15 29.58 -23.33 -22.94
N GLU A 16 29.75 -22.53 -23.99
CA GLU A 16 29.90 -21.08 -23.87
C GLU A 16 28.51 -20.44 -23.72
N PRO A 17 28.27 -19.66 -22.65
CA PRO A 17 27.04 -18.90 -22.54
C PRO A 17 26.96 -17.91 -23.70
N GLN A 18 25.88 -18.00 -24.48
CA GLN A 18 25.64 -17.08 -25.58
C GLN A 18 25.70 -15.64 -25.04
N PRO A 19 26.45 -14.74 -25.70
CA PRO A 19 26.57 -13.37 -25.22
C PRO A 19 25.20 -12.70 -25.28
N THR A 20 24.69 -12.27 -24.13
CA THR A 20 23.42 -11.54 -24.05
C THR A 20 23.51 -10.28 -24.92
N PRO A 21 22.54 -10.02 -25.80
CA PRO A 21 22.53 -8.81 -26.61
C PRO A 21 22.53 -7.56 -25.73
N ILE A 22 23.15 -6.48 -26.23
CA ILE A 22 23.29 -5.22 -25.46
C ILE A 22 21.92 -4.66 -25.07
N THR A 23 20.91 -4.80 -25.93
CA THR A 23 19.52 -4.39 -25.68
C THR A 23 18.92 -5.07 -24.46
N GLU A 24 19.15 -6.38 -24.30
CA GLU A 24 18.69 -7.16 -23.16
C GLU A 24 19.44 -6.79 -21.87
N ARG A 25 20.75 -6.54 -21.97
CA ARG A 25 21.54 -6.03 -20.84
C ARG A 25 21.04 -4.66 -20.36
N ILE A 26 20.77 -3.74 -21.27
CA ILE A 26 20.20 -2.42 -20.93
C ILE A 26 18.80 -2.59 -20.31
N GLY A 27 17.96 -3.46 -20.88
CA GLY A 27 16.63 -3.77 -20.34
C GLY A 27 16.68 -4.28 -18.91
N SER A 28 17.56 -5.26 -18.65
CA SER A 28 17.76 -5.82 -17.30
C SER A 28 18.28 -4.78 -16.30
N TYR A 29 19.19 -3.89 -16.72
CA TYR A 29 19.68 -2.81 -15.88
C TYR A 29 18.59 -1.80 -15.53
N LEU A 30 17.77 -1.39 -16.51
CA LEU A 30 16.65 -0.48 -16.29
C LEU A 30 15.57 -1.11 -15.39
N ALA A 31 15.25 -2.38 -15.60
CA ALA A 31 14.33 -3.12 -14.75
C ALA A 31 14.85 -3.21 -13.31
N ASN A 32 16.11 -3.58 -13.11
CA ASN A 32 16.73 -3.63 -11.77
C ASN A 32 16.70 -2.27 -11.06
N ARG A 33 16.89 -1.17 -11.80
CA ARG A 33 16.81 0.19 -11.25
C ARG A 33 15.40 0.57 -10.85
N ALA A 34 14.40 0.26 -11.68
CA ALA A 34 13.00 0.49 -11.36
C ALA A 34 12.57 -0.33 -10.14
N ASP A 35 12.98 -1.59 -10.08
CA ASP A 35 12.75 -2.50 -8.97
C ASP A 35 13.38 -1.97 -7.67
N SER A 36 14.63 -1.47 -7.71
CA SER A 36 15.27 -0.89 -6.52
C SER A 36 14.54 0.36 -6.04
N LYS A 37 14.12 1.21 -6.98
CA LYS A 37 13.34 2.41 -6.66
C LYS A 37 12.00 2.06 -6.02
N ALA A 38 11.33 0.98 -6.45
CA ALA A 38 10.07 0.53 -5.85
C ALA A 38 10.25 0.14 -4.38
N LEU A 39 11.33 -0.60 -4.06
CA LEU A 39 11.68 -0.95 -2.67
C LEU A 39 11.96 0.30 -1.83
N GLU A 40 12.80 1.21 -2.32
CA GLU A 40 13.13 2.46 -1.63
C GLU A 40 11.90 3.34 -1.40
N THR A 41 11.01 3.43 -2.40
CA THR A 41 9.77 4.21 -2.30
C THR A 41 8.86 3.65 -1.23
N ALA A 42 8.70 2.32 -1.17
CA ALA A 42 7.88 1.65 -0.18
C ALA A 42 8.44 1.80 1.24
N GLU A 43 9.76 1.68 1.41
CA GLU A 43 10.39 1.90 2.71
C GLU A 43 10.20 3.35 3.19
N ALA A 44 10.42 4.33 2.30
CA ALA A 44 10.25 5.74 2.61
C ALA A 44 8.78 6.11 2.91
N SER A 45 7.81 5.55 2.19
CA SER A 45 6.40 5.79 2.48
C SER A 45 5.94 5.08 3.75
N GLY A 46 6.50 3.91 4.07
CA GLY A 46 6.26 3.22 5.34
C GLY A 46 6.74 4.03 6.54
N GLN A 47 7.97 4.56 6.48
CA GLN A 47 8.47 5.43 7.53
C GLN A 47 7.62 6.69 7.68
N ARG A 48 7.23 7.32 6.55
CA ARG A 48 6.34 8.49 6.56
C ARG A 48 4.98 8.17 7.19
N ALA A 49 4.44 6.98 6.96
CA ALA A 49 3.18 6.55 7.57
C ALA A 49 3.31 6.42 9.10
N VAL A 50 4.37 5.78 9.59
CA VAL A 50 4.68 5.69 11.03
C VAL A 50 4.81 7.08 11.64
N ASP A 51 5.59 7.96 11.00
CA ASP A 51 5.85 9.31 11.49
C ASP A 51 4.57 10.16 11.50
N ALA A 52 3.71 10.04 10.49
CA ALA A 52 2.45 10.78 10.43
C ALA A 52 1.44 10.28 11.50
N LEU A 53 1.36 8.97 11.74
CA LEU A 53 0.52 8.40 12.80
C LEU A 53 0.98 8.85 14.19
N ARG A 54 2.29 8.76 14.46
CA ARG A 54 2.88 9.23 15.72
C ARG A 54 2.75 10.75 15.88
N GLY A 55 3.00 11.50 14.82
CA GLY A 55 2.87 12.96 14.78
C GLY A 55 1.44 13.43 15.02
N PHE A 56 0.43 12.69 14.53
CA PHE A 56 -0.96 12.94 14.89
C PHE A 56 -1.19 12.71 16.39
N ALA A 57 -0.79 11.55 16.91
CA ALA A 57 -1.03 11.15 18.30
C ALA A 57 -0.31 12.06 19.32
N GLN A 58 0.87 12.58 18.97
CA GLN A 58 1.71 13.41 19.85
C GLN A 58 1.55 14.92 19.59
N GLY A 59 1.00 15.29 18.44
CA GLY A 59 0.82 16.68 18.02
C GLY A 59 -0.64 17.11 18.09
N ALA A 60 -1.24 17.40 16.93
CA ALA A 60 -2.59 17.99 16.85
C ALA A 60 -3.69 17.12 17.49
N GLY A 61 -3.53 15.79 17.54
CA GLY A 61 -4.48 14.87 18.18
C GLY A 61 -4.21 14.61 19.67
N ALA A 62 -3.12 15.14 20.25
CA ALA A 62 -2.64 14.75 21.58
C ALA A 62 -3.68 14.95 22.69
N ALA A 63 -4.42 16.06 22.67
CA ALA A 63 -5.43 16.34 23.70
C ALA A 63 -6.57 15.32 23.69
N VAL A 64 -7.05 14.91 22.51
CA VAL A 64 -8.09 13.88 22.38
C VAL A 64 -7.53 12.52 22.75
N MET A 65 -6.33 12.19 22.27
CA MET A 65 -5.64 10.94 22.59
C MET A 65 -5.36 10.79 24.08
N ALA A 66 -5.05 11.87 24.80
CA ALA A 66 -4.84 11.81 26.25
C ALA A 66 -6.12 11.36 26.99
N ARG A 67 -7.30 11.85 26.58
CA ARG A 67 -8.58 11.45 27.18
C ARG A 67 -8.92 9.99 26.88
N ILE A 68 -8.66 9.55 25.65
CA ILE A 68 -8.88 8.14 25.26
C ILE A 68 -7.94 7.23 26.04
N ASN A 69 -6.66 7.60 26.19
CA ASN A 69 -5.69 6.85 27.00
C ASN A 69 -6.08 6.80 28.47
N GLU A 70 -6.64 7.87 29.02
CA GLU A 70 -7.14 7.89 30.39
C GLU A 70 -8.29 6.91 30.58
N ALA A 71 -9.28 6.91 29.67
CA ALA A 71 -10.35 5.93 29.69
C ALA A 71 -9.82 4.49 29.57
N ALA A 72 -8.80 4.28 28.73
CA ALA A 72 -8.20 2.97 28.52
C ALA A 72 -7.53 2.39 29.78
N ARG A 73 -7.01 3.24 30.68
CA ARG A 73 -6.45 2.80 31.97
C ARG A 73 -7.50 2.19 32.89
N SER A 74 -8.75 2.62 32.74
CA SER A 74 -9.89 2.16 33.55
C SER A 74 -10.74 1.09 32.88
N ASP A 75 -10.49 0.78 31.59
CA ASP A 75 -11.25 -0.20 30.84
C ASP A 75 -10.64 -1.62 30.97
N PRO A 76 -11.42 -2.66 31.29
CA PRO A 76 -10.93 -4.03 31.39
C PRO A 76 -10.29 -4.57 30.10
N ARG A 77 -10.68 -4.04 28.93
CA ARG A 77 -10.11 -4.38 27.62
C ARG A 77 -9.12 -3.32 27.13
N SER A 78 -8.66 -2.44 28.02
CA SER A 78 -7.71 -1.37 27.72
C SER A 78 -8.14 -0.52 26.53
N MET A 79 -7.21 -0.14 25.64
CA MET A 79 -7.49 0.71 24.49
C MET A 79 -8.51 0.10 23.53
N GLU A 80 -8.40 -1.20 23.26
CA GLU A 80 -9.32 -1.92 22.36
C GLU A 80 -10.77 -1.82 22.85
N GLY A 81 -10.98 -1.99 24.17
CA GLY A 81 -12.28 -1.82 24.81
C GLY A 81 -12.86 -0.44 24.63
N VAL A 82 -12.05 0.58 24.84
CA VAL A 82 -12.47 1.98 24.68
C VAL A 82 -12.90 2.25 23.25
N LEU A 83 -12.04 1.91 22.27
CA LEU A 83 -12.31 2.16 20.86
C LEU A 83 -13.56 1.40 20.38
N ALA A 84 -13.78 0.17 20.83
CA ALA A 84 -14.98 -0.61 20.49
C ALA A 84 -16.28 0.01 21.04
N GLU A 85 -16.20 0.66 22.21
CA GLU A 85 -17.34 1.32 22.87
C GLU A 85 -17.48 2.81 22.49
N MET A 86 -16.56 3.37 21.69
CA MET A 86 -16.67 4.70 21.07
C MET A 86 -17.66 4.67 19.88
N ARG A 87 -18.90 4.32 20.16
CA ARG A 87 -20.02 4.21 19.19
C ARG A 87 -21.32 4.72 19.82
N GLU A 88 -22.34 4.95 18.99
CA GLU A 88 -23.66 5.30 19.51
C GLU A 88 -24.17 4.26 20.52
N GLY A 89 -24.61 4.72 21.70
CA GLY A 89 -25.08 3.87 22.79
C GLY A 89 -23.99 3.07 23.53
N GLY A 90 -22.71 3.21 23.16
CA GLY A 90 -21.58 2.58 23.85
C GLY A 90 -21.17 3.31 25.13
N ARG A 91 -20.41 2.62 26.00
CA ARG A 91 -19.94 3.21 27.28
C ARG A 91 -19.08 4.46 27.08
N HIS A 92 -18.35 4.51 25.97
CA HIS A 92 -17.41 5.59 25.64
C HIS A 92 -17.94 6.49 24.49
N ALA A 93 -19.27 6.55 24.32
CA ALA A 93 -19.93 7.38 23.29
C ALA A 93 -19.59 8.87 23.39
N GLU A 94 -19.36 9.39 24.60
CA GLU A 94 -18.96 10.79 24.79
C GLU A 94 -17.59 11.08 24.17
N LEU A 95 -16.61 10.18 24.36
CA LEU A 95 -15.29 10.29 23.74
C LEU A 95 -15.39 10.28 22.21
N ARG A 96 -16.32 9.48 21.65
CA ARG A 96 -16.61 9.48 20.22
C ARG A 96 -17.12 10.84 19.74
N THR A 97 -18.07 11.43 20.45
CA THR A 97 -18.59 12.78 20.15
C THR A 97 -17.49 13.82 20.24
N GLN A 98 -16.66 13.78 21.28
CA GLN A 98 -15.53 14.70 21.44
C GLN A 98 -14.52 14.57 20.30
N PHE A 99 -14.17 13.35 19.88
CA PHE A 99 -13.27 13.12 18.75
C PHE A 99 -13.85 13.65 17.44
N ASN A 100 -15.12 13.37 17.15
CA ASN A 100 -15.81 13.88 15.96
C ASN A 100 -15.88 15.41 15.95
N ASN A 101 -16.22 16.02 17.08
CA ASN A 101 -16.26 17.47 17.21
C ASN A 101 -14.88 18.09 17.00
N ALA A 102 -13.82 17.49 17.54
CA ALA A 102 -12.46 17.96 17.35
C ALA A 102 -12.04 17.88 15.86
N LEU A 103 -12.40 16.81 15.15
CA LEU A 103 -12.20 16.69 13.70
C LEU A 103 -12.95 17.76 12.89
N VAL A 104 -14.10 18.25 13.36
CA VAL A 104 -14.89 19.28 12.66
C VAL A 104 -14.41 20.69 12.99
N GLN A 105 -14.10 20.94 14.26
CA GLN A 105 -13.80 22.29 14.77
C GLN A 105 -12.33 22.65 14.60
N GLU A 106 -11.42 21.69 14.73
CA GLU A 106 -9.98 21.93 14.68
C GLU A 106 -9.40 21.53 13.32
N LYS A 107 -9.25 22.52 12.43
CA LYS A 107 -8.68 22.30 11.08
C LYS A 107 -7.31 21.62 11.12
N GLY A 108 -6.48 21.96 12.11
CA GLY A 108 -5.15 21.35 12.28
C GLY A 108 -5.21 19.86 12.62
N LEU A 109 -6.16 19.46 13.46
CA LEU A 109 -6.38 18.06 13.83
C LEU A 109 -6.90 17.26 12.63
N ALA A 110 -7.91 17.79 11.93
CA ALA A 110 -8.45 17.16 10.72
C ALA A 110 -7.38 16.94 9.65
N ALA A 111 -6.57 17.97 9.38
CA ALA A 111 -5.49 17.90 8.39
C ALA A 111 -4.42 16.88 8.80
N ALA A 112 -4.02 16.84 10.07
CA ALA A 112 -3.06 15.87 10.57
C ALA A 112 -3.60 14.43 10.47
N TYR A 113 -4.88 14.21 10.78
CA TYR A 113 -5.54 12.92 10.63
C TYR A 113 -5.59 12.47 9.16
N ASP A 114 -6.00 13.36 8.25
CA ASP A 114 -6.06 13.06 6.81
C ASP A 114 -4.67 12.80 6.21
N ALA A 115 -3.65 13.52 6.68
CA ALA A 115 -2.26 13.28 6.30
C ALA A 115 -1.78 11.89 6.75
N ALA A 116 -2.08 11.50 8.00
CA ALA A 116 -1.76 10.16 8.51
C ALA A 116 -2.48 9.06 7.71
N ALA A 117 -3.79 9.20 7.48
CA ALA A 117 -4.57 8.25 6.69
C ALA A 117 -4.05 8.14 5.24
N SER A 118 -3.68 9.27 4.63
CA SER A 118 -3.12 9.29 3.26
C SER A 118 -1.74 8.64 3.20
N ALA A 119 -0.89 8.86 4.19
CA ALA A 119 0.44 8.26 4.26
C ALA A 119 0.35 6.73 4.38
N VAL A 120 -0.55 6.20 5.22
CA VAL A 120 -0.76 4.75 5.34
C VAL A 120 -1.30 4.15 4.04
N LYS A 121 -2.24 4.84 3.38
CA LYS A 121 -2.75 4.40 2.07
C LYS A 121 -1.66 4.37 1.00
N GLN A 122 -0.80 5.39 0.97
CA GLN A 122 0.33 5.46 0.04
C GLN A 122 1.30 4.30 0.29
N TYR A 123 1.64 4.04 1.55
CA TYR A 123 2.46 2.89 1.92
C TYR A 123 1.86 1.58 1.44
N GLY A 124 0.56 1.33 1.63
CA GLY A 124 -0.09 0.10 1.14
C GLY A 124 0.05 -0.08 -0.39
N THR A 125 -0.01 1.02 -1.14
CA THR A 125 0.18 1.01 -2.60
C THR A 125 1.63 0.67 -2.97
N ASP A 126 2.59 1.34 -2.34
CA ASP A 126 4.02 1.12 -2.61
C ASP A 126 4.49 -0.26 -2.13
N ARG A 127 3.95 -0.74 -1.00
CA ARG A 127 4.22 -2.06 -0.41
C ARG A 127 3.78 -3.20 -1.33
N GLN A 128 2.65 -3.05 -2.02
CA GLN A 128 2.18 -4.00 -3.03
C GLN A 128 3.13 -4.01 -4.24
N ALA A 129 3.59 -2.84 -4.68
CA ALA A 129 4.57 -2.73 -5.77
C ALA A 129 5.91 -3.37 -5.40
N ALA A 130 6.36 -3.18 -4.15
CA ALA A 130 7.57 -3.77 -3.60
C ALA A 130 7.50 -5.30 -3.51
N GLU A 131 6.34 -5.89 -3.19
CA GLU A 131 6.19 -7.35 -3.05
C GLU A 131 6.57 -8.12 -4.33
N ALA A 132 6.11 -7.62 -5.48
CA ALA A 132 6.45 -8.18 -6.79
C ALA A 132 7.96 -8.12 -7.09
N VAL A 133 8.68 -7.19 -6.46
CA VAL A 133 10.13 -7.04 -6.59
C VAL A 133 10.88 -7.94 -5.62
N ILE A 134 10.41 -8.06 -4.36
CA ILE A 134 11.06 -8.86 -3.31
C ILE A 134 11.31 -10.29 -3.79
N LEU A 135 10.33 -10.91 -4.46
CA LEU A 135 10.42 -12.28 -4.98
C LEU A 135 11.51 -12.48 -6.05
N LYS A 136 11.97 -11.39 -6.69
CA LYS A 136 13.00 -11.42 -7.74
C LYS A 136 14.41 -11.19 -7.19
N ARG A 137 14.54 -10.85 -5.90
CA ARG A 137 15.83 -10.52 -5.29
C ARG A 137 16.52 -11.78 -4.75
N SER A 138 17.83 -11.68 -4.59
CA SER A 138 18.67 -12.73 -4.00
C SER A 138 18.42 -12.93 -2.52
N GLU A 139 17.93 -11.91 -1.80
CA GLU A 139 17.63 -11.96 -0.35
C GLU A 139 16.15 -11.63 -0.05
N PRO A 140 15.20 -12.44 -0.53
CA PRO A 140 13.78 -12.13 -0.39
C PRO A 140 13.33 -12.12 1.08
N ALA A 141 13.87 -13.02 1.91
CA ALA A 141 13.52 -13.14 3.33
C ALA A 141 13.96 -11.91 4.15
N ALA A 142 15.16 -11.37 3.89
CA ALA A 142 15.65 -10.19 4.60
C ALA A 142 14.84 -8.93 4.26
N LEU A 143 14.43 -8.79 2.99
CA LEU A 143 13.55 -7.71 2.55
C LEU A 143 12.13 -7.87 3.10
N ALA A 144 11.57 -9.08 3.07
CA ALA A 144 10.26 -9.36 3.68
C ALA A 144 10.25 -8.97 5.16
N GLY A 145 11.25 -9.42 5.94
CA GLY A 145 11.37 -9.08 7.36
C GLY A 145 11.61 -7.59 7.66
N ARG A 146 12.05 -6.78 6.68
CA ARG A 146 12.08 -5.30 6.82
C ARG A 146 10.68 -4.72 6.70
N PHE A 147 9.94 -5.12 5.67
CA PHE A 147 8.58 -4.63 5.46
C PHE A 147 7.61 -5.13 6.53
N GLU A 148 7.75 -6.36 7.02
CA GLU A 148 6.96 -6.86 8.15
C GLU A 148 7.13 -6.00 9.41
N ARG A 149 8.33 -5.45 9.65
CA ARG A 149 8.56 -4.52 10.76
C ARG A 149 7.88 -3.17 10.55
N LEU A 150 7.84 -2.67 9.32
CA LEU A 150 7.08 -1.45 8.97
C LEU A 150 5.58 -1.70 9.10
N ASP A 151 5.09 -2.84 8.59
CA ASP A 151 3.70 -3.27 8.70
C ASP A 151 3.27 -3.35 10.18
N ALA A 152 4.09 -3.95 11.03
CA ALA A 152 3.85 -4.04 12.47
C ALA A 152 3.86 -2.66 13.15
N ALA A 153 4.83 -1.79 12.84
CA ALA A 153 4.93 -0.46 13.42
C ALA A 153 3.74 0.44 13.02
N ILE A 154 3.28 0.33 11.78
CA ILE A 154 2.09 1.02 11.29
C ILE A 154 0.83 0.47 11.96
N GLY A 155 0.70 -0.86 12.05
CA GLY A 155 -0.42 -1.53 12.73
C GLY A 155 -0.51 -1.13 14.19
N GLU A 156 0.60 -1.15 14.92
CA GLU A 156 0.68 -0.69 16.31
C GLU A 156 0.25 0.78 16.43
N ALA A 157 0.88 1.67 15.66
CA ALA A 157 0.59 3.11 15.73
C ALA A 157 -0.86 3.44 15.34
N ALA A 158 -1.45 2.72 14.38
CA ALA A 158 -2.82 2.91 13.95
C ALA A 158 -3.84 2.26 14.88
N SER A 159 -3.50 1.15 15.56
CA SER A 159 -4.43 0.42 16.44
C SER A 159 -4.87 1.24 17.64
N HIS A 160 -4.05 2.20 18.06
CA HIS A 160 -4.34 3.10 19.16
C HIS A 160 -5.12 4.34 18.72
N LEU A 161 -5.42 4.49 17.44
CA LEU A 161 -6.14 5.65 16.92
C LEU A 161 -7.61 5.32 16.68
N PRO A 162 -8.55 6.18 17.14
CA PRO A 162 -9.95 6.07 16.79
C PRO A 162 -10.14 6.32 15.28
N SER A 163 -10.96 5.50 14.62
CA SER A 163 -11.30 5.71 13.21
C SER A 163 -12.36 6.78 12.99
N ARG A 164 -12.60 7.15 11.73
CA ARG A 164 -13.76 7.99 11.39
C ARG A 164 -15.07 7.22 11.44
N GLN A 165 -15.04 5.90 11.54
CA GLN A 165 -16.23 5.07 11.74
C GLN A 165 -16.43 4.76 13.23
N GLU A 166 -17.69 4.61 13.63
CA GLU A 166 -18.02 4.31 15.02
C GLU A 166 -17.54 2.92 15.44
N GLY A 167 -17.04 2.81 16.67
CA GLY A 167 -16.65 1.53 17.27
C GLY A 167 -15.46 0.82 16.62
N LYS A 168 -14.71 1.51 15.75
CA LYS A 168 -13.60 0.95 14.97
C LYS A 168 -12.31 1.71 15.18
N SER A 169 -11.19 1.00 15.20
CA SER A 169 -9.86 1.57 15.12
C SER A 169 -9.49 1.92 13.68
N VAL A 170 -8.50 2.79 13.49
CA VAL A 170 -7.97 3.11 12.16
C VAL A 170 -7.48 1.85 11.43
N VAL A 171 -7.02 0.81 12.15
CA VAL A 171 -6.64 -0.49 11.57
C VAL A 171 -7.84 -1.22 10.97
N ASP A 172 -8.99 -1.22 11.64
CA ASP A 172 -10.21 -1.86 11.13
C ASP A 172 -10.76 -1.14 9.89
N GLU A 173 -10.73 0.20 9.91
CA GLU A 173 -11.13 1.02 8.74
C GLU A 173 -10.15 0.81 7.58
N LEU A 174 -8.84 0.83 7.82
CA LEU A 174 -7.82 0.61 6.79
C LEU A 174 -7.94 -0.79 6.19
N GLY A 175 -8.14 -1.84 6.99
CA GLY A 175 -8.35 -3.20 6.51
C GLY A 175 -9.58 -3.31 5.60
N GLN A 176 -10.69 -2.68 5.97
CA GLN A 176 -11.89 -2.63 5.12
C GLN A 176 -11.67 -1.80 3.84
N LYS A 177 -11.01 -0.64 3.96
CA LYS A 177 -10.78 0.27 2.82
C LYS A 177 -9.78 -0.30 1.82
N VAL A 178 -8.81 -1.08 2.27
CA VAL A 178 -7.92 -1.89 1.41
C VAL A 178 -8.72 -2.97 0.70
N ALA A 179 -9.57 -3.72 1.41
CA ALA A 179 -10.44 -4.72 0.78
C ALA A 179 -11.41 -4.11 -0.25
N GLU A 180 -11.95 -2.91 0.03
CA GLU A 180 -12.78 -2.15 -0.90
C GLU A 180 -11.99 -1.62 -2.11
N LEU A 181 -10.75 -1.15 -1.94
CA LEU A 181 -9.88 -0.73 -3.03
C LEU A 181 -9.51 -1.90 -3.94
N VAL A 182 -9.20 -3.07 -3.37
CA VAL A 182 -8.93 -4.30 -4.12
C VAL A 182 -10.18 -4.75 -4.88
N ARG A 183 -11.36 -4.70 -4.25
CA ARG A 183 -12.63 -4.97 -4.94
C ARG A 183 -12.88 -4.00 -6.08
N ARG A 184 -12.73 -2.68 -5.86
CA ARG A 184 -12.91 -1.66 -6.91
C ARG A 184 -11.92 -1.83 -8.05
N ALA A 185 -10.67 -2.19 -7.76
CA ALA A 185 -9.67 -2.47 -8.78
C ALA A 185 -10.04 -3.74 -9.58
N ALA A 186 -10.44 -4.81 -8.90
CA ALA A 186 -10.91 -6.04 -9.54
C ALA A 186 -12.17 -5.82 -10.39
N ASP A 187 -13.11 -5.02 -9.90
CA ASP A 187 -14.33 -4.65 -10.62
C ASP A 187 -14.04 -3.73 -11.80
N ALA A 188 -13.09 -2.78 -11.68
CA ALA A 188 -12.65 -1.94 -12.79
C ALA A 188 -11.98 -2.77 -13.90
N VAL A 189 -11.11 -3.73 -13.54
CA VAL A 189 -10.50 -4.67 -14.48
C VAL A 189 -11.58 -5.53 -15.14
N ARG A 190 -12.49 -6.11 -14.36
CA ARG A 190 -13.59 -6.93 -14.88
C ARG A 190 -14.52 -6.14 -15.80
N ASN A 191 -14.81 -4.88 -15.51
CA ASN A 191 -15.62 -4.02 -16.36
C ASN A 191 -14.92 -3.68 -17.69
N VAL A 192 -13.61 -3.44 -17.68
CA VAL A 192 -12.83 -3.24 -18.90
C VAL A 192 -12.84 -4.51 -19.78
N PHE A 193 -12.63 -5.69 -19.19
CA PHE A 193 -12.69 -6.97 -19.91
C PHE A 193 -14.09 -7.31 -20.44
N GLN A 194 -15.16 -6.93 -19.74
CA GLN A 194 -16.54 -7.10 -20.20
C GLN A 194 -16.93 -6.07 -21.28
N GLN A 195 -16.34 -4.88 -21.25
CA GLN A 195 -16.55 -3.85 -22.28
C GLN A 195 -15.88 -4.26 -23.60
N ASP A 196 -14.72 -4.92 -23.55
CA ASP A 196 -14.09 -5.56 -24.73
C ASP A 196 -14.97 -6.69 -25.31
N HIS A 197 -15.61 -7.50 -24.47
CA HIS A 197 -16.50 -8.59 -24.93
C HIS A 197 -17.82 -8.10 -25.55
N ARG A 198 -18.25 -6.86 -25.31
CA ARG A 198 -19.46 -6.28 -25.94
C ARG A 198 -19.19 -5.58 -27.26
N GLN A 199 -17.95 -5.20 -27.56
CA GLN A 199 -17.59 -4.63 -28.88
C GLN A 199 -17.29 -5.71 -29.93
N GLY A 200 -17.05 -6.96 -29.53
CA GLY A 200 -16.74 -8.08 -30.43
C GLY A 200 -17.93 -8.82 -31.08
N VAL A 201 -19.19 -8.44 -30.81
CA VAL A 201 -20.37 -9.21 -31.30
C VAL A 201 -21.23 -8.44 -32.32
N SER A 202 -20.74 -7.34 -32.88
CA SER A 202 -21.44 -6.62 -33.97
C SER A 202 -20.58 -6.50 -35.23
N ALA A 203 -20.00 -7.60 -35.71
CA ALA A 203 -19.40 -7.65 -37.04
C ALA A 203 -19.30 -9.09 -37.58
N ALA A 204 -20.43 -9.73 -37.90
CA ALA A 204 -20.43 -10.81 -38.89
C ALA A 204 -21.86 -11.09 -39.36
N SER A 205 -22.17 -10.66 -40.59
CA SER A 205 -22.96 -11.41 -41.58
C SER A 205 -23.10 -10.58 -42.86
N SER A 206 -22.06 -10.59 -43.70
CA SER A 206 -22.21 -10.31 -45.13
C SER A 206 -22.50 -11.63 -45.85
N PRO A 207 -23.56 -11.76 -46.66
CA PRO A 207 -23.70 -12.86 -47.60
C PRO A 207 -22.89 -12.58 -48.89
N SER A 208 -22.16 -13.61 -49.32
CA SER A 208 -21.20 -13.73 -50.43
C SER A 208 -21.77 -13.52 -51.85
N PRO A 209 -20.89 -13.36 -52.89
CA PRO A 209 -21.29 -13.10 -54.28
C PRO A 209 -21.36 -14.36 -55.20
N SER A 210 -22.11 -14.19 -56.31
CA SER A 210 -22.03 -14.84 -57.65
C SER A 210 -22.61 -16.27 -57.83
N PRO A 211 -23.16 -16.64 -59.01
CA PRO A 211 -22.62 -16.49 -60.39
C PRO A 211 -23.32 -15.45 -61.28
#